data_AF-A0A3D4R8B8-F1
#
_entry.id   AF-A0A3D4R8B8-F1
#
_cell.length_a   1.000
_cell.length_b   1.000
_cell.length_c   1.000
_cell.angle_alpha   90.00
_cell.angle_beta   90.00
_cell.angle_gamma   90.00
#
_symmetry.space_group_name_H-M   'P 1'
#
loop_
_entity.id
_entity.type
_entity.pdbx_description
1 polymer ?
#
loop_
_entity_poly.entity_id
_entity_poly.type
_entity_poly.pdbx_seq_one_letter_code
_entity_poly.pdbx_strand_id
1 'polypeptide(L)'
;MTANSAEKNLLGIQLIVGLIWLKSVVPKFLEPTFVKNLAPTLTYFSSKNPLPWYRQFLQSIAIPNASLFAELTRFGELTAAILLGVTALVALRKMRLSKIHELAMVGALTGAWLNLQFGLASFWTSPASETLNLLMFVVQAILVFYHWQTMKK
;
A
#
# COMPACT_ATOMS: atom_id res chain seq x y z
N MET A 1 -1.76 4.96 29.46
CA MET A 1 -0.62 4.03 29.57
C MET A 1 0.46 4.50 28.62
N THR A 2 1.73 4.54 29.05
CA THR A 2 2.85 4.90 28.16
C THR A 2 3.13 3.73 27.24
N ALA A 3 3.11 3.95 25.92
CA ALA A 3 3.54 2.95 24.96
C ALA A 3 4.91 2.39 25.35
N ASN A 4 5.04 1.07 25.40
CA ASN A 4 6.31 0.42 25.72
C ASN A 4 7.31 0.62 24.54
N SER A 5 8.58 0.29 24.74
CA SER A 5 9.60 0.53 23.70
C SER A 5 9.30 -0.20 22.38
N ALA A 6 8.72 -1.40 22.45
CA ALA A 6 8.39 -2.18 21.25
C ALA A 6 7.24 -1.55 20.46
N GLU A 7 6.21 -1.05 21.13
CA GLU A 7 5.10 -0.33 20.52
C GLU A 7 5.59 0.95 19.82
N LYS A 8 6.45 1.74 20.48
CA LYS A 8 7.03 2.93 19.86
C LYS A 8 7.82 2.60 18.60
N ASN A 9 8.61 1.52 18.62
CA ASN A 9 9.38 1.08 17.46
C ASN A 9 8.45 0.66 16.31
N LEU A 10 7.38 -0.07 16.60
CA LEU A 10 6.40 -0.48 15.60
C LEU A 10 5.65 0.71 15.00
N LEU A 11 5.23 1.68 15.81
CA LEU A 11 4.64 2.94 15.34
C LEU A 11 5.65 3.75 14.50
N GLY A 12 6.94 3.69 14.82
CA GLY A 12 8.01 4.25 14.00
C GLY A 12 8.08 3.60 12.62
N ILE A 13 8.02 2.27 12.55
CA ILE A 13 7.95 1.51 11.29
C ILE A 13 6.69 1.91 10.51
N GLN A 14 5.53 1.99 11.17
CA GLN A 14 4.29 2.42 10.56
C GLN A 14 4.41 3.81 9.92
N LEU A 15 5.03 4.76 10.63
CA LEU A 15 5.27 6.10 10.11
C LEU A 15 6.17 6.06 8.87
N ILE A 16 7.26 5.29 8.91
CA ILE A 16 8.15 5.10 7.76
C ILE A 16 7.40 4.54 6.55
N VAL A 17 6.56 3.52 6.74
CA VAL A 17 5.73 2.96 5.66
C VAL A 17 4.76 4.02 5.12
N GLY A 18 4.14 4.82 5.98
CA GLY A 18 3.31 5.95 5.56
C GLY A 18 4.08 6.97 4.69
N LEU A 19 5.32 7.30 5.07
CA LEU A 19 6.20 8.19 4.31
C LEU A 19 6.63 7.59 2.96
N ILE A 20 6.87 6.28 2.89
CA ILE A 20 7.17 5.58 1.64
C ILE A 20 5.98 5.71 0.67
N TRP A 21 4.75 5.47 1.14
CA TRP A 21 3.56 5.69 0.33
C TRP A 21 3.37 7.14 -0.08
N LEU A 22 3.63 8.09 0.83
CA LEU A 22 3.56 9.51 0.51
C LEU A 22 4.52 9.88 -0.63
N LYS A 23 5.77 9.41 -0.54
CA LYS A 23 6.77 9.58 -1.59
C LYS A 23 6.33 8.94 -2.92
N SER A 24 5.67 7.78 -2.86
CA SER A 24 5.17 7.07 -4.04
C SER A 24 4.02 7.81 -4.73
N VAL A 25 3.10 8.40 -3.97
CA VAL A 25 1.86 8.96 -4.50
C VAL A 25 1.99 10.41 -4.96
N VAL A 26 2.82 11.22 -4.30
CA VAL A 26 2.98 12.64 -4.64
C VAL A 26 3.31 12.85 -6.13
N PRO A 27 4.29 12.15 -6.73
CA PRO A 27 4.57 12.29 -8.16
C PRO A 27 3.38 11.91 -9.05
N LYS A 28 2.56 10.92 -8.64
CA LYS A 28 1.40 10.48 -9.44
C LYS A 28 0.27 11.52 -9.50
N PHE A 29 0.21 12.43 -8.54
CA PHE A 29 -0.71 13.57 -8.56
C PHE A 29 -0.14 14.79 -9.27
N LEU A 30 1.18 14.98 -9.22
CA LEU A 30 1.86 16.10 -9.87
C LEU A 30 2.10 15.85 -11.36
N GLU A 31 2.25 14.60 -11.78
CA GLU A 31 2.47 14.19 -13.17
C GLU A 31 1.14 14.02 -13.92
N PRO A 32 0.80 14.88 -14.89
CA PRO A 32 -0.48 14.81 -15.61
C PRO A 32 -0.63 13.53 -16.45
N THR A 33 0.48 12.85 -16.74
CA THR A 33 0.51 11.69 -17.64
C THR A 33 0.34 10.35 -16.92
N PHE A 34 0.35 10.29 -15.59
CA PHE A 34 0.28 9.02 -14.85
C PHE A 34 -0.91 8.14 -15.29
N VAL A 35 -2.11 8.72 -15.36
CA VAL A 35 -3.34 8.01 -15.74
C VAL A 35 -3.24 7.41 -17.14
N LYS A 36 -2.67 8.16 -18.08
CA LYS A 36 -2.46 7.70 -19.46
C LYS A 36 -1.39 6.62 -19.55
N ASN A 37 -0.37 6.71 -18.71
CA ASN A 37 0.79 5.81 -18.73
C ASN A 37 0.54 4.47 -18.03
N LEU A 38 -0.56 4.30 -17.29
CA LEU A 38 -0.84 3.02 -16.65
C LEU A 38 -1.12 1.90 -17.67
N ALA A 39 -1.85 2.16 -18.77
CA ALA A 39 -2.15 1.14 -19.77
C ALA A 39 -0.89 0.51 -20.40
N PRO A 40 0.10 1.30 -20.88
CA PRO A 40 1.39 0.75 -21.31
C PRO A 40 2.11 -0.07 -20.23
N THR A 41 2.11 0.39 -18.97
CA THR A 41 2.73 -0.35 -17.86
C THR A 41 2.06 -1.70 -17.62
N LEU A 42 0.72 -1.76 -17.58
CA LEU A 42 -0.02 -3.00 -17.41
C LEU A 42 0.14 -3.94 -18.63
N THR A 43 0.26 -3.38 -19.83
CA THR A 43 0.55 -4.13 -21.05
C THR A 43 1.91 -4.82 -20.94
N TYR A 44 2.94 -4.09 -20.52
CA TYR A 44 4.26 -4.66 -20.22
C TYR A 44 4.17 -5.75 -19.17
N PHE A 45 3.50 -5.50 -18.04
CA PHE A 45 3.32 -6.50 -16.98
C PHE A 45 2.59 -7.76 -17.46
N SER A 46 1.66 -7.65 -18.40
CA SER A 46 0.95 -8.81 -18.96
C SER A 46 1.79 -9.63 -19.96
N SER A 47 2.82 -9.03 -20.56
CA SER A 47 3.51 -9.60 -21.73
C SER A 47 4.21 -10.94 -21.45
N LYS A 48 4.80 -11.09 -20.26
CA LYS A 48 5.51 -12.31 -19.83
C LYS A 48 5.14 -12.71 -18.40
N ASN A 49 3.97 -12.30 -17.90
CA ASN A 49 3.53 -12.73 -16.57
C ASN A 49 3.35 -14.25 -16.55
N PRO A 50 4.05 -14.97 -15.66
CA PRO A 50 3.98 -16.43 -15.62
C PRO A 50 2.69 -16.95 -14.95
N LEU A 51 1.86 -16.09 -14.35
CA LEU A 51 0.56 -16.46 -13.78
C LEU A 51 -0.55 -16.30 -14.84
N PRO A 52 -1.10 -17.39 -15.42
CA PRO A 52 -2.04 -17.27 -16.54
C PRO A 52 -3.34 -16.54 -16.16
N TRP A 53 -3.85 -16.81 -14.96
CA TRP A 53 -5.07 -16.18 -14.45
C TRP A 53 -4.90 -14.68 -14.23
N TYR A 54 -3.74 -14.24 -13.72
CA TYR A 54 -3.48 -12.82 -13.48
C TYR A 54 -3.17 -12.10 -14.79
N ARG A 55 -2.45 -12.76 -15.71
CA ARG A 55 -2.28 -12.27 -17.08
C ARG A 55 -3.62 -12.05 -17.77
N GLN A 56 -4.55 -13.00 -17.66
CA GLN A 56 -5.89 -12.87 -18.20
C GLN A 56 -6.65 -11.70 -17.56
N PHE A 57 -6.59 -11.55 -16.23
CA PHE A 57 -7.16 -10.39 -15.54
C PHE A 57 -6.60 -9.07 -16.07
N LEU A 58 -5.27 -8.98 -16.24
CA LEU A 58 -4.63 -7.78 -16.79
C LEU A 58 -5.17 -7.46 -18.20
N GLN A 59 -5.22 -8.47 -19.07
CA GLN A 59 -5.62 -8.30 -20.48
C GLN A 59 -7.12 -8.03 -20.67
N SER A 60 -7.97 -8.68 -19.90
CA SER A 60 -9.44 -8.61 -20.07
C SER A 60 -10.13 -7.56 -19.23
N ILE A 61 -9.53 -7.15 -18.10
CA ILE A 61 -10.17 -6.25 -17.12
C ILE A 61 -9.30 -5.03 -16.88
N ALA A 62 -8.03 -5.20 -16.47
CA ALA A 62 -7.24 -4.07 -15.99
C ALA A 62 -6.82 -3.10 -17.10
N ILE A 63 -6.30 -3.61 -18.22
CA ILE A 63 -5.84 -2.79 -19.36
C ILE A 63 -7.01 -2.04 -20.01
N PRO A 64 -8.16 -2.66 -20.33
CA PRO A 64 -9.31 -1.94 -20.88
C PRO A 64 -9.85 -0.84 -19.95
N ASN A 65 -9.68 -1.00 -18.63
CA ASN A 65 -10.14 -0.06 -17.61
C ASN A 65 -8.97 0.71 -16.95
N ALA A 66 -7.85 0.89 -17.66
CA ALA A 66 -6.61 1.40 -17.05
C ALA A 66 -6.80 2.77 -16.37
N SER A 67 -7.62 3.67 -16.92
CA SER A 67 -7.89 4.97 -16.28
C SER A 67 -8.53 4.80 -14.89
N LEU A 68 -9.47 3.86 -14.74
CA LEU A 68 -10.09 3.56 -13.45
C LEU A 68 -9.05 2.99 -12.48
N PHE A 69 -8.26 2.01 -12.92
CA PHE A 69 -7.21 1.43 -12.09
C PHE A 69 -6.13 2.45 -11.70
N ALA A 70 -5.83 3.43 -12.56
CA ALA A 70 -4.90 4.50 -12.23
C ALA A 70 -5.42 5.39 -11.11
N GLU A 71 -6.70 5.77 -11.15
CA GLU A 71 -7.32 6.52 -10.06
C GLU A 71 -7.40 5.69 -8.77
N LEU A 72 -7.80 4.42 -8.85
CA LEU A 72 -7.82 3.51 -7.71
C LEU A 72 -6.42 3.35 -7.08
N THR A 73 -5.37 3.22 -7.89
CA THR A 73 -3.99 3.19 -7.41
C THR A 73 -3.63 4.51 -6.75
N ARG A 74 -3.83 5.66 -7.41
CA ARG A 74 -3.49 6.98 -6.84
C ARG A 74 -4.18 7.24 -5.51
N PHE A 75 -5.49 7.05 -5.44
CA PHE A 75 -6.24 7.27 -4.20
C PHE A 75 -5.97 6.20 -3.15
N GLY A 76 -5.71 4.96 -3.55
CA GLY A 76 -5.28 3.90 -2.63
C GLY A 76 -3.93 4.22 -1.98
N GLU A 77 -2.94 4.64 -2.76
CA GLU A 77 -1.62 5.01 -2.23
C GLU A 77 -1.73 6.22 -1.31
N LEU A 78 -2.55 7.21 -1.66
CA LEU A 78 -2.80 8.39 -0.83
C LEU A 78 -3.46 8.00 0.50
N THR A 79 -4.44 7.09 0.44
CA THR A 79 -5.14 6.56 1.61
C THR A 79 -4.17 5.84 2.53
N ALA A 80 -3.33 4.95 1.99
CA ALA A 80 -2.30 4.25 2.77
C ALA A 80 -1.31 5.24 3.40
N ALA A 81 -0.83 6.24 2.65
CA ALA A 81 0.09 7.27 3.13
C ALA A 81 -0.48 8.05 4.31
N ILE A 82 -1.67 8.62 4.14
CA ILE A 82 -2.32 9.47 5.15
C ILE A 82 -2.68 8.64 6.38
N LEU A 83 -3.37 7.51 6.21
CA LEU A 83 -3.85 6.75 7.35
C LEU A 83 -2.70 6.17 8.15
N LEU A 84 -1.68 5.59 7.53
CA LEU A 84 -0.53 5.06 8.26
C LEU A 84 0.28 6.16 8.93
N GLY A 85 0.59 7.24 8.21
CA GLY A 85 1.41 8.35 8.72
C GLY A 85 0.72 9.13 9.84
N VAL A 86 -0.52 9.56 9.64
CA VAL A 86 -1.26 10.36 10.62
C VAL A 86 -1.55 9.55 11.88
N THR A 87 -2.03 8.31 11.75
CA THR A 87 -2.34 7.50 12.95
C THR A 87 -1.08 7.17 13.74
N ALA A 88 0.06 6.92 13.08
CA ALA A 88 1.35 6.74 13.77
C ALA A 88 1.77 8.01 14.53
N LEU A 89 1.69 9.18 13.90
CA LEU A 89 2.03 10.47 14.53
C LEU A 89 1.12 10.79 15.72
N VAL A 90 -0.19 10.57 15.57
CA VAL A 90 -1.18 10.77 16.62
C VAL A 90 -0.90 9.86 17.81
N ALA A 91 -0.63 8.58 17.56
CA ALA A 91 -0.31 7.60 18.60
C ALA A 91 1.01 7.94 19.33
N LEU A 92 2.07 8.27 18.58
CA LEU A 92 3.37 8.66 19.15
C LEU A 92 3.28 9.93 20.01
N ARG A 93 2.43 10.89 19.63
CA ARG A 93 2.15 12.12 20.40
C ARG A 93 1.15 11.91 21.54
N LYS A 94 0.66 10.69 21.75
CA LYS A 94 -0.35 10.33 22.77
C LYS A 94 -1.64 11.15 22.65
N MET A 95 -1.97 11.59 21.44
CA MET A 95 -3.23 12.29 21.17
C MET A 95 -4.38 11.27 21.13
N ARG A 96 -5.55 11.63 21.66
CA ARG A 96 -6.71 10.75 21.69
C ARG A 96 -7.53 10.90 20.40
N LEU A 97 -7.59 9.82 19.63
CA LEU A 97 -8.50 9.67 18.50
C LEU A 97 -9.24 8.34 18.67
N SER A 98 -10.57 8.38 18.76
CA SER A 98 -11.39 7.21 19.14
C SER A 98 -11.30 6.04 18.18
N LYS A 99 -10.98 6.29 16.90
CA LYS A 99 -10.92 5.29 15.83
C LYS A 99 -9.51 5.07 15.27
N ILE A 100 -8.47 5.36 16.08
CA ILE A 100 -7.09 5.39 15.58
C ILE A 100 -6.63 4.03 15.05
N HIS A 101 -7.00 2.93 15.71
CA HIS A 101 -6.58 1.59 15.34
C HIS A 101 -7.33 1.07 14.11
N GLU A 102 -8.62 1.37 14.00
CA GLU A 102 -9.44 1.07 12.83
C GLU A 102 -8.89 1.79 11.60
N LEU A 103 -8.60 3.08 11.71
CA LEU A 103 -8.03 3.89 10.64
C LEU A 103 -6.64 3.38 10.22
N ALA A 104 -5.78 3.04 11.19
CA ALA A 104 -4.46 2.50 10.90
C ALA A 104 -4.56 1.14 10.19
N MET A 105 -5.52 0.30 10.60
CA MET A 105 -5.78 -1.00 9.98
C MET A 105 -6.30 -0.84 8.54
N VAL A 106 -7.18 0.12 8.26
CA VAL A 106 -7.62 0.44 6.89
C VAL A 106 -6.44 0.91 6.03
N GLY A 107 -5.56 1.75 6.57
CA GLY A 107 -4.34 2.19 5.87
C GLY A 107 -3.42 1.02 5.55
N ALA A 108 -3.21 0.13 6.52
CA ALA A 108 -2.36 -1.04 6.36
C ALA A 108 -2.95 -2.06 5.36
N LEU A 109 -4.25 -2.34 5.44
CA LEU A 109 -4.96 -3.22 4.50
C LEU A 109 -4.91 -2.67 3.07
N THR A 110 -5.18 -1.36 2.90
CA THR A 110 -5.12 -0.71 1.59
C THR A 110 -3.73 -0.86 0.98
N GLY A 111 -2.69 -0.54 1.74
CA GLY A 111 -1.33 -0.66 1.23
C GLY A 111 -0.89 -2.11 1.00
N ALA A 112 -1.30 -3.05 1.86
CA ALA A 112 -1.01 -4.47 1.66
C ALA A 112 -1.67 -4.97 0.36
N TRP A 113 -2.93 -4.58 0.13
CA TRP A 113 -3.64 -4.90 -1.10
C TRP A 113 -2.92 -4.36 -2.34
N LEU A 114 -2.46 -3.11 -2.31
CA LEU A 114 -1.70 -2.51 -3.41
C LEU A 114 -0.40 -3.26 -3.70
N ASN A 115 0.38 -3.60 -2.68
CA ASN A 115 1.61 -4.40 -2.85
C ASN A 115 1.33 -5.81 -3.37
N LEU A 116 0.23 -6.43 -2.93
CA LEU A 116 -0.18 -7.73 -3.46
C LEU A 116 -0.46 -7.64 -4.96
N GLN A 117 -1.27 -6.67 -5.38
CA GLN A 117 -1.64 -6.53 -6.79
C GLN A 117 -0.45 -6.15 -7.68
N PHE A 118 0.40 -5.23 -7.20
CA PHE A 118 1.59 -4.81 -7.93
C PHE A 118 2.64 -5.92 -7.96
N GLY A 119 2.79 -6.67 -6.87
CA GLY A 119 3.61 -7.87 -6.78
C GLY A 119 3.16 -8.92 -7.80
N LEU A 120 1.89 -9.31 -7.81
CA LEU A 120 1.33 -10.25 -8.78
C LEU A 120 1.54 -9.79 -10.24
N ALA A 121 1.47 -8.49 -10.50
CA ALA A 121 1.68 -7.93 -11.84
C ALA A 121 3.16 -8.00 -12.28
N SER A 122 4.08 -7.73 -11.35
CA SER A 122 5.44 -7.32 -11.68
C SER A 122 6.55 -8.18 -11.07
N PHE A 123 6.26 -9.20 -10.26
CA PHE A 123 7.29 -9.99 -9.58
C PHE A 123 8.31 -10.60 -10.55
N TRP A 124 7.85 -11.02 -11.73
CA TRP A 124 8.71 -11.60 -12.77
C TRP A 124 9.64 -10.59 -13.46
N THR A 125 9.44 -9.29 -13.26
CA THR A 125 10.19 -8.24 -13.97
C THR A 125 11.58 -8.00 -13.40
N SER A 126 11.74 -8.16 -12.08
CA SER A 126 13.05 -8.17 -11.41
C SER A 126 12.93 -8.69 -9.97
N PRO A 127 14.00 -9.30 -9.41
CA PRO A 127 14.03 -9.69 -8.00
C PRO A 127 13.80 -8.53 -7.04
N ALA A 128 14.20 -7.31 -7.42
CA ALA A 128 13.97 -6.11 -6.62
C ALA A 128 12.47 -5.76 -6.52
N SER A 129 11.72 -5.86 -7.63
CA SER A 129 10.27 -5.62 -7.61
C SER A 129 9.56 -6.64 -6.74
N GLU A 130 9.87 -7.92 -6.92
CA GLU A 130 9.32 -9.01 -6.10
C GLU A 130 9.59 -8.78 -4.61
N THR A 131 10.86 -8.61 -4.24
CA THR A 131 11.28 -8.52 -2.84
C THR A 131 10.69 -7.29 -2.15
N LEU A 132 10.62 -6.14 -2.83
CA LEU A 132 10.07 -4.92 -2.26
C LEU A 132 8.56 -5.05 -1.98
N ASN A 133 7.80 -5.58 -2.94
CA ASN A 133 6.36 -5.76 -2.77
C ASN A 133 6.05 -6.79 -1.67
N LEU A 134 6.81 -7.89 -1.61
CA LEU A 134 6.68 -8.90 -0.55
C LEU A 134 7.00 -8.30 0.82
N LEU A 135 8.11 -7.58 0.95
CA LEU A 135 8.50 -6.92 2.20
C LEU A 135 7.41 -5.98 2.69
N MET A 136 6.94 -5.08 1.81
CA MET A 136 5.91 -4.11 2.15
C MET A 136 4.59 -4.79 2.53
N PHE A 137 4.17 -5.81 1.77
CA PHE A 137 2.99 -6.62 2.09
C PHE A 137 3.08 -7.24 3.49
N VAL A 138 4.19 -7.90 3.82
CA VAL A 138 4.38 -8.56 5.11
C VAL A 138 4.41 -7.56 6.26
N VAL A 139 5.13 -6.45 6.11
CA VAL A 139 5.18 -5.39 7.13
C VAL A 139 3.77 -4.84 7.40
N GLN A 140 2.99 -4.61 6.36
CA GLN A 140 1.62 -4.11 6.50
C GLN A 140 0.67 -5.14 7.10
N ALA A 141 0.83 -6.43 6.78
CA ALA A 141 0.10 -7.51 7.44
C ALA A 141 0.39 -7.57 8.96
N ILE A 142 1.65 -7.35 9.36
CA ILE A 142 2.03 -7.24 10.78
C ILE A 142 1.33 -6.04 11.44
N LEU A 143 1.27 -4.89 10.77
CA LEU A 143 0.56 -3.70 11.29
C LEU A 143 -0.94 -3.95 11.44
N VAL A 144 -1.57 -4.62 10.46
CA VAL A 144 -2.99 -5.04 10.56
C VAL A 144 -3.20 -5.90 11.80
N PHE A 145 -2.37 -6.93 11.98
CA PHE A 145 -2.46 -7.84 13.11
C PHE A 145 -2.28 -7.13 14.45
N TYR A 146 -1.30 -6.24 14.54
CA TYR A 146 -1.05 -5.42 15.74
C TYR A 146 -2.27 -4.57 16.14
N HIS A 147 -2.82 -3.81 15.20
CA HIS A 147 -3.99 -2.97 15.47
C HIS A 147 -5.23 -3.80 15.79
N TRP A 148 -5.43 -4.90 15.09
CA TRP A 148 -6.51 -5.86 15.39
C TRP A 148 -6.44 -6.39 16.82
N GLN A 149 -5.26 -6.83 17.28
CA GLN A 149 -5.09 -7.29 18.66
C GLN A 149 -5.32 -6.19 19.69
N THR A 150 -4.94 -4.96 19.37
CA THR A 150 -5.07 -3.83 20.29
C THR A 150 -6.52 -3.43 20.49
N MET A 151 -7.37 -3.51 19.45
CA MET A 151 -8.81 -3.25 19.56
C MET A 151 -9.59 -4.28 20.38
N LYS A 152 -9.03 -5.48 20.56
CA LYS A 152 -9.66 -6.55 21.36
C LYS A 152 -9.38 -6.46 22.85
N LYS A 153 -8.48 -5.57 23.27
CA LYS A 153 -8.12 -5.34 24.67
C LYS A 153 -8.94 -4.20 25.24
#